data_AF-A0A1Y3MW86-F1
#
_entry.id   AF-A0A1Y3MW86-F1
#
_cell.length_a   1.000
_cell.length_b   1.000
_cell.length_c   1.000
_cell.angle_alpha   90.00
_cell.angle_beta   90.00
_cell.angle_gamma   90.00
#
_symmetry.space_group_name_H-M   'P 1'
#
loop_
_entity.id
_entity.type
_entity.pdbx_description
1 polymer ?
#
loop_
_entity_poly.entity_id
_entity_poly.type
_entity_poly.pdbx_seq_one_letter_code
_entity_poly.pdbx_strand_id
1 'polypeptide(L)'
;FCSNVLQNCSDCNSSSLCKKESYCFDGTSIKYIGNDDGLPGAIKFGKSGSPAGNIFFDSNHKLITSTGTIESIYICDSSGCNASTTFASSDDTYFNLKASDMNCIFNVKTACTKGDANKSYYDVGSKKVINCTSNKCTLSSTTGYYIDSGTDTHLITCNNGSCTTEDHSSNGPEFFINAGLEKATKPIIYFDGTTLKTISGDTTGVYFDSATVSTSGDSYSNVILCQNSSKCTSTTFDSGIFLSSAHITDSTNNEASLIECSSSGCKELEFTADISGDNDNIYFIDGITSKLIQCTLDSGSGGSGGGGRKRSLTFIKNKHSRATTISAECSIYDKESSGKYYLDYASAHTSTSCDTDSLFENSENEKSFCSNKVISCNSNSKCTSILISSDSQFIDGDSS
;
A
#
# COMPACT_ATOMS: atom_id res chain seq x y z
N PHE A 1 -32.70 -5.17 33.63
CA PHE A 1 -31.71 -4.22 33.09
C PHE A 1 -30.55 -4.18 34.07
N CYS A 2 -29.61 -5.12 33.93
CA CYS A 2 -28.35 -5.02 34.67
C CYS A 2 -27.57 -3.86 34.05
N SER A 3 -27.06 -2.97 34.91
CA SER A 3 -26.31 -1.79 34.49
C SER A 3 -24.94 -2.23 34.00
N ASN A 4 -24.52 -1.82 32.79
CA ASN A 4 -23.21 -2.08 32.18
C ASN A 4 -22.06 -1.31 32.86
N VAL A 5 -22.17 -1.07 34.16
CA VAL A 5 -21.34 -0.13 34.92
C VAL A 5 -20.99 -0.80 36.24
N LEU A 6 -19.70 -0.76 36.61
CA LEU A 6 -19.28 -1.03 38.00
C LEU A 6 -20.21 -0.35 39.01
N GLN A 7 -20.47 -1.02 40.13
CA GLN A 7 -21.27 -0.46 41.21
C GLN A 7 -20.66 0.84 41.76
N ASN A 8 -21.52 1.73 42.27
CA ASN A 8 -21.05 2.93 42.94
C ASN A 8 -20.36 2.55 44.25
N CYS A 9 -19.16 3.08 44.49
CA CYS A 9 -18.43 2.81 45.72
C CYS A 9 -19.21 3.20 47.00
N SER A 10 -20.15 4.15 46.95
CA SER A 10 -21.01 4.48 48.10
C SER A 10 -21.91 3.33 48.55
N ASP A 11 -22.31 2.47 47.60
CA ASP A 11 -23.30 1.41 47.83
C ASP A 11 -22.66 0.18 48.51
N CYS A 12 -21.32 0.11 48.50
CA CYS A 12 -20.54 -0.94 49.14
C CYS A 12 -20.47 -0.82 50.68
N ASN A 13 -20.88 0.31 51.27
CA ASN A 13 -20.70 0.56 52.71
C ASN A 13 -21.68 -0.19 53.63
N SER A 14 -22.76 -0.76 53.09
CA SER A 14 -23.84 -1.35 53.91
C SER A 14 -24.55 -2.54 53.27
N SER A 15 -24.06 -3.04 52.14
CA SER A 15 -24.78 -4.02 51.33
C SER A 15 -23.90 -5.20 50.92
N SER A 16 -24.48 -6.39 50.80
CA SER A 16 -23.84 -7.58 50.24
C SER A 16 -23.63 -7.51 48.72
N LEU A 17 -23.80 -6.32 48.10
CA LEU A 17 -23.75 -6.12 46.66
C LEU A 17 -22.33 -6.09 46.12
N CYS A 18 -21.37 -5.57 46.90
CA CYS A 18 -19.96 -5.49 46.53
C CYS A 18 -19.22 -6.76 46.96
N LYS A 19 -18.70 -7.51 45.98
CA LYS A 19 -17.96 -8.76 46.25
C LYS A 19 -16.53 -8.46 46.69
N LYS A 20 -15.97 -9.31 47.56
CA LYS A 20 -14.54 -9.27 47.89
C LYS A 20 -13.71 -9.50 46.61
N GLU A 21 -12.54 -8.87 46.55
CA GLU A 21 -11.61 -8.94 45.41
C GLU A 21 -12.20 -8.42 44.08
N SER A 22 -13.08 -7.43 44.15
CA SER A 22 -13.70 -6.78 42.99
C SER A 22 -13.37 -5.28 42.93
N TYR A 23 -14.04 -4.55 42.04
CA TYR A 23 -13.83 -3.12 41.83
C TYR A 23 -15.15 -2.34 41.87
N CYS A 24 -15.08 -1.09 42.30
CA CYS A 24 -16.19 -0.13 42.24
C CYS A 24 -15.74 1.18 41.59
N PHE A 25 -16.70 2.00 41.16
CA PHE A 25 -16.46 3.31 40.55
C PHE A 25 -17.09 4.41 41.42
N ASP A 26 -16.36 5.49 41.69
CA ASP A 26 -16.86 6.61 42.53
C ASP A 26 -17.30 7.85 41.73
N GLY A 27 -17.38 7.72 40.41
CA GLY A 27 -17.66 8.82 39.48
C GLY A 27 -16.41 9.45 38.86
N THR A 28 -15.22 9.21 39.44
CA THR A 28 -13.96 9.74 38.90
C THR A 28 -12.81 8.74 38.88
N SER A 29 -12.84 7.75 39.78
CA SER A 29 -11.78 6.80 40.02
C SER A 29 -12.33 5.40 40.24
N ILE A 30 -11.55 4.40 39.84
CA ILE A 30 -11.88 2.99 40.13
C ILE A 30 -11.07 2.56 41.36
N LYS A 31 -11.76 1.97 42.35
CA LYS A 31 -11.18 1.51 43.62
C LYS A 31 -11.29 0.00 43.74
N TYR A 32 -10.28 -0.60 44.36
CA TYR A 32 -10.29 -2.04 44.66
C TYR A 32 -10.99 -2.31 45.99
N ILE A 33 -11.89 -3.29 46.02
CA ILE A 33 -12.60 -3.73 47.22
C ILE A 33 -11.81 -4.89 47.85
N GLY A 34 -11.26 -4.63 49.04
CA GLY A 34 -10.39 -5.56 49.77
C GLY A 34 -11.13 -6.68 50.51
N ASN A 35 -10.38 -7.44 51.32
CA ASN A 35 -10.77 -8.78 51.76
C ASN A 35 -11.63 -8.86 53.02
N ASP A 36 -11.80 -7.81 53.82
CA ASP A 36 -12.40 -8.01 55.14
C ASP A 36 -13.87 -7.56 55.24
N ASP A 37 -14.23 -6.37 54.73
CA ASP A 37 -15.57 -5.79 55.01
C ASP A 37 -16.40 -5.39 53.79
N GLY A 38 -15.94 -5.65 52.56
CA GLY A 38 -16.64 -5.20 51.34
C GLY A 38 -16.55 -3.69 51.07
N LEU A 39 -15.77 -2.98 51.90
CA LEU A 39 -15.54 -1.55 51.77
C LEU A 39 -14.56 -1.20 50.64
N PRO A 40 -14.79 -0.10 49.89
CA PRO A 40 -13.86 0.38 48.88
C PRO A 40 -12.50 0.73 49.49
N GLY A 41 -11.43 0.13 48.97
CA GLY A 41 -10.05 0.38 49.37
C GLY A 41 -9.37 1.49 48.54
N ALA A 42 -8.08 1.34 48.30
CA ALA A 42 -7.28 2.34 47.59
C ALA A 42 -7.69 2.54 46.12
N ILE A 43 -7.47 3.75 45.62
CA ILE A 43 -7.62 4.09 44.20
C ILE A 43 -6.65 3.23 43.38
N LYS A 44 -7.16 2.61 42.32
CA LYS A 44 -6.37 1.79 41.39
C LYS A 44 -6.21 2.39 40.00
N PHE A 45 -7.16 3.20 39.50
CA PHE A 45 -7.11 3.78 38.14
C PHE A 45 -7.72 5.20 38.14
N GLY A 46 -7.22 6.11 37.29
CA GLY A 46 -7.62 7.53 37.26
C GLY A 46 -6.79 8.44 38.19
N LYS A 47 -7.23 9.68 38.44
CA LYS A 47 -6.56 10.66 39.34
C LYS A 47 -6.63 10.20 40.80
N SER A 48 -5.66 9.55 41.43
CA SER A 48 -4.25 9.32 41.06
C SER A 48 -3.75 8.04 41.74
N GLY A 49 -4.38 6.92 41.44
CA GLY A 49 -3.78 5.59 41.63
C GLY A 49 -3.19 5.05 40.32
N SER A 50 -2.90 5.94 39.36
CA SER A 50 -2.98 5.69 37.91
C SER A 50 -2.19 4.50 37.41
N PRO A 51 -2.87 3.68 36.62
CA PRO A 51 -2.44 3.55 35.23
C PRO A 51 -3.59 3.80 34.25
N ALA A 52 -3.27 4.53 33.18
CA ALA A 52 -4.20 5.04 32.17
C ALA A 52 -4.53 4.01 31.07
N GLY A 53 -5.51 4.39 30.24
CA GLY A 53 -6.15 3.76 29.09
C GLY A 53 -7.25 2.77 29.45
N ASN A 54 -7.49 1.77 28.59
CA ASN A 54 -8.72 0.96 28.68
C ASN A 54 -8.58 -0.21 29.65
N ILE A 55 -9.59 -0.41 30.49
CA ILE A 55 -9.65 -1.43 31.55
C ILE A 55 -10.98 -2.18 31.45
N PHE A 56 -10.95 -3.51 31.46
CA PHE A 56 -12.13 -4.36 31.23
C PHE A 56 -12.54 -5.12 32.48
N PHE A 57 -13.85 -5.22 32.73
CA PHE A 57 -14.40 -5.95 33.87
C PHE A 57 -15.53 -6.90 33.45
N ASP A 58 -15.64 -8.03 34.16
CA ASP A 58 -16.70 -9.02 33.98
C ASP A 58 -17.99 -8.63 34.75
N SER A 59 -19.03 -9.48 34.64
CA SER A 59 -20.32 -9.29 35.32
C SER A 59 -20.25 -9.42 36.85
N ASN A 60 -19.11 -9.90 37.38
CA ASN A 60 -18.81 -9.94 38.81
C ASN A 60 -17.92 -8.77 39.26
N HIS A 61 -17.70 -7.78 38.38
CA HIS A 61 -16.85 -6.61 38.62
C HIS A 61 -15.39 -6.97 38.90
N LYS A 62 -14.90 -8.09 38.35
CA LYS A 62 -13.49 -8.49 38.40
C LYS A 62 -12.75 -7.99 37.17
N LEU A 63 -11.50 -7.57 37.36
CA LEU A 63 -10.62 -7.16 36.27
C LEU A 63 -10.31 -8.35 35.36
N ILE A 64 -10.55 -8.18 34.07
CA ILE A 64 -10.17 -9.16 33.05
C ILE A 64 -8.71 -8.90 32.67
N THR A 65 -7.84 -9.90 32.76
CA THR A 65 -6.41 -9.81 32.39
C THR A 65 -5.96 -10.88 31.40
N SER A 66 -6.83 -11.87 31.16
CA SER A 66 -6.73 -12.91 30.15
C SER A 66 -8.13 -13.02 29.52
N THR A 67 -8.69 -14.19 29.26
CA THR A 67 -9.99 -14.33 28.56
C THR A 67 -11.20 -14.09 29.46
N GLY A 68 -12.30 -13.63 28.86
CA GLY A 68 -13.56 -13.44 29.58
C GLY A 68 -14.62 -12.67 28.80
N THR A 69 -15.84 -12.66 29.32
CA THR A 69 -16.92 -11.80 28.84
C THR A 69 -16.79 -10.42 29.46
N ILE A 70 -16.74 -9.39 28.62
CA ILE A 70 -16.63 -8.00 29.05
C ILE A 70 -18.04 -7.48 29.32
N GLU A 71 -18.29 -7.06 30.55
CA GLU A 71 -19.55 -6.38 30.94
C GLU A 71 -19.37 -4.86 30.95
N SER A 72 -18.21 -4.37 31.36
CA SER A 72 -17.92 -2.94 31.43
C SER A 72 -16.49 -2.61 31.00
N ILE A 73 -16.32 -1.49 30.28
CA ILE A 73 -15.04 -0.93 29.85
C ILE A 73 -14.91 0.47 30.43
N TYR A 74 -13.75 0.78 30.99
CA TYR A 74 -13.42 2.11 31.46
C TYR A 74 -12.20 2.65 30.75
N ILE A 75 -12.28 3.91 30.32
CA ILE A 75 -11.17 4.67 29.77
C ILE A 75 -10.69 5.62 30.86
N CYS A 76 -9.49 5.34 31.37
CA CYS A 76 -8.91 6.09 32.47
C CYS A 76 -7.72 6.92 32.00
N ASP A 77 -7.52 8.09 32.57
CA ASP A 77 -6.33 8.90 32.32
C ASP A 77 -5.93 9.69 33.56
N SER A 78 -5.03 10.65 33.35
CA SER A 78 -4.63 11.57 34.41
C SER A 78 -5.72 12.54 34.84
N SER A 79 -6.92 12.51 34.25
CA SER A 79 -8.07 13.38 34.52
C SER A 79 -9.22 12.66 35.25
N GLY A 80 -9.32 11.34 35.11
CA GLY A 80 -10.32 10.49 35.75
C GLY A 80 -10.56 9.22 34.96
N CYS A 81 -11.61 8.47 35.31
CA CYS A 81 -12.11 7.34 34.54
C CYS A 81 -13.53 7.62 34.05
N ASN A 82 -13.81 7.27 32.79
CA ASN A 82 -15.14 7.33 32.22
C ASN A 82 -15.55 5.93 31.74
N ALA A 83 -16.79 5.53 32.04
CA ALA A 83 -17.36 4.30 31.47
C ALA A 83 -17.55 4.51 29.96
N SER A 84 -17.07 3.56 29.16
CA SER A 84 -17.32 3.58 27.72
C SER A 84 -18.80 3.22 27.47
N THR A 85 -19.57 4.14 26.91
CA THR A 85 -20.97 3.90 26.53
C THR A 85 -21.08 3.29 25.12
N THR A 86 -19.98 3.26 24.37
CA THR A 86 -19.88 2.85 22.95
C THR A 86 -19.78 1.33 22.77
N PHE A 87 -20.51 0.55 23.56
CA PHE A 87 -20.66 -0.91 23.36
C PHE A 87 -21.31 -1.31 22.02
N ALA A 88 -21.75 -0.34 21.22
CA ALA A 88 -22.87 -0.52 20.30
C ALA A 88 -22.48 -0.85 18.85
N SER A 89 -21.23 -0.66 18.41
CA SER A 89 -20.78 -1.10 17.09
C SER A 89 -20.01 -2.41 17.23
N SER A 90 -20.30 -3.37 16.35
CA SER A 90 -19.63 -4.67 16.27
C SER A 90 -18.15 -4.59 15.88
N ASP A 91 -17.68 -3.39 15.53
CA ASP A 91 -16.48 -3.19 14.72
C ASP A 91 -15.38 -2.41 15.49
N ASP A 92 -15.68 -1.91 16.69
CA ASP A 92 -14.71 -1.20 17.52
C ASP A 92 -13.79 -2.18 18.27
N THR A 93 -12.48 -1.95 18.14
CA THR A 93 -11.43 -2.66 18.88
C THR A 93 -10.89 -1.78 20.00
N TYR A 94 -10.87 -2.29 21.24
CA TYR A 94 -10.31 -1.60 22.42
C TYR A 94 -9.16 -2.41 23.01
N PHE A 95 -8.01 -1.81 23.37
CA PHE A 95 -6.87 -2.51 23.98
C PHE A 95 -6.90 -2.51 25.52
N ASN A 96 -6.86 -3.67 26.18
CA ASN A 96 -6.76 -3.74 27.65
C ASN A 96 -5.32 -3.57 28.16
N LEU A 97 -5.01 -2.42 28.76
CA LEU A 97 -3.65 -2.10 29.25
C LEU A 97 -3.21 -2.87 30.50
N LYS A 98 -4.11 -3.67 31.09
CA LYS A 98 -3.83 -4.48 32.28
C LYS A 98 -3.75 -5.97 32.06
N ALA A 99 -3.98 -6.44 30.84
CA ALA A 99 -3.59 -7.79 30.50
C ALA A 99 -2.06 -7.93 30.57
N SER A 100 -1.55 -8.53 31.65
CA SER A 100 -0.13 -8.79 31.85
C SER A 100 0.35 -9.98 31.01
N ASP A 101 -0.53 -10.96 30.80
CA ASP A 101 -0.33 -12.09 29.90
C ASP A 101 -1.26 -11.94 28.70
N MET A 102 -0.62 -11.78 27.57
CA MET A 102 -1.18 -11.11 26.40
C MET A 102 -1.93 -12.06 25.46
N ASN A 103 -2.59 -13.06 26.05
CA ASN A 103 -3.55 -13.91 25.37
C ASN A 103 -4.95 -13.29 25.31
N CYS A 104 -5.15 -12.06 25.78
CA CYS A 104 -6.43 -11.39 25.66
C CYS A 104 -6.30 -9.87 25.67
N ILE A 105 -6.59 -9.25 24.53
CA ILE A 105 -6.01 -7.95 24.24
C ILE A 105 -7.00 -6.97 23.68
N PHE A 106 -8.03 -7.42 22.94
CA PHE A 106 -9.03 -6.48 22.47
C PHE A 106 -10.47 -6.99 22.47
N ASN A 107 -11.40 -6.03 22.52
CA ASN A 107 -12.84 -6.26 22.47
C ASN A 107 -13.28 -6.50 21.03
N VAL A 108 -13.98 -7.62 20.78
CA VAL A 108 -14.83 -7.80 19.60
C VAL A 108 -16.22 -8.18 20.10
N LYS A 109 -17.22 -7.33 19.89
CA LYS A 109 -18.65 -7.64 20.15
C LYS A 109 -18.99 -8.10 21.58
N THR A 110 -18.20 -7.75 22.61
CA THR A 110 -18.29 -8.08 24.07
C THR A 110 -17.37 -9.18 24.60
N ALA A 111 -16.57 -9.84 23.77
CA ALA A 111 -15.58 -10.80 24.25
C ALA A 111 -14.20 -10.15 24.34
N CYS A 112 -13.48 -10.41 25.43
CA CYS A 112 -12.04 -10.24 25.42
C CYS A 112 -11.45 -11.43 24.65
N THR A 113 -10.73 -11.16 23.56
CA THR A 113 -10.08 -12.19 22.74
C THR A 113 -8.57 -11.98 22.62
N LYS A 114 -7.86 -13.08 22.31
CA LYS A 114 -6.43 -13.04 21.96
C LYS A 114 -6.24 -12.38 20.59
N GLY A 115 -5.27 -11.49 20.47
CA GLY A 115 -4.82 -11.04 19.16
C GLY A 115 -3.93 -12.07 18.47
N ASP A 116 -4.13 -12.23 17.17
CA ASP A 116 -3.37 -13.20 16.38
C ASP A 116 -1.91 -12.76 16.22
N ALA A 117 -1.02 -13.76 16.13
CA ALA A 117 0.39 -13.49 15.96
C ALA A 117 0.68 -12.87 14.59
N ASN A 118 1.60 -11.91 14.58
CA ASN A 118 2.02 -11.10 13.42
C ASN A 118 0.90 -10.26 12.79
N LYS A 119 -0.13 -9.94 13.58
CA LYS A 119 -1.25 -9.10 13.15
C LYS A 119 -1.22 -7.73 13.82
N SER A 120 -1.86 -6.76 13.17
CA SER A 120 -1.99 -5.39 13.65
C SER A 120 -3.47 -5.05 13.76
N TYR A 121 -3.89 -4.31 14.78
CA TYR A 121 -5.30 -3.93 14.97
C TYR A 121 -5.38 -2.44 15.33
N TYR A 122 -6.42 -1.74 14.89
CA TYR A 122 -6.63 -0.36 15.32
C TYR A 122 -7.29 -0.31 16.70
N ASP A 123 -6.69 0.38 17.67
CA ASP A 123 -7.31 0.65 18.96
C ASP A 123 -8.08 1.97 18.91
N VAL A 124 -9.41 1.90 18.85
CA VAL A 124 -10.30 3.07 18.81
C VAL A 124 -10.10 3.97 20.04
N GLY A 125 -9.87 3.37 21.21
CA GLY A 125 -9.72 4.10 22.47
C GLY A 125 -8.48 4.98 22.53
N SER A 126 -7.30 4.43 22.22
CA SER A 126 -6.04 5.21 22.23
C SER A 126 -5.67 5.85 20.90
N LYS A 127 -6.37 5.52 19.81
CA LYS A 127 -6.05 5.90 18.43
C LYS A 127 -4.63 5.47 18.03
N LYS A 128 -4.28 4.23 18.34
CA LYS A 128 -2.97 3.63 18.09
C LYS A 128 -3.12 2.25 17.46
N VAL A 129 -2.01 1.68 17.00
CA VAL A 129 -1.97 0.31 16.48
C VAL A 129 -1.57 -0.65 17.58
N ILE A 130 -2.33 -1.73 17.73
CA ILE A 130 -2.00 -2.90 18.55
C ILE A 130 -1.22 -3.86 17.66
N ASN A 131 0.09 -3.99 17.87
CA ASN A 131 0.94 -4.94 17.16
C ASN A 131 1.10 -6.22 17.95
N CYS A 132 0.63 -7.34 17.43
CA CYS A 132 0.63 -8.64 18.10
C CYS A 132 1.71 -9.58 17.58
N THR A 133 2.64 -9.97 18.44
CA THR A 133 3.60 -11.07 18.21
C THR A 133 3.07 -12.37 18.82
N SER A 134 3.76 -13.50 18.61
CA SER A 134 3.35 -14.81 19.17
C SER A 134 3.12 -14.81 20.69
N ASN A 135 3.86 -13.98 21.43
CA ASN A 135 3.89 -13.98 22.89
C ASN A 135 3.34 -12.71 23.53
N LYS A 136 3.15 -11.63 22.77
CA LYS A 136 2.72 -10.33 23.31
C LYS A 136 2.15 -9.41 22.24
N CYS A 137 1.26 -8.49 22.61
CA CYS A 137 1.00 -7.31 21.79
C CYS A 137 1.52 -6.02 22.43
N THR A 138 1.68 -4.98 21.62
CA THR A 138 2.17 -3.68 22.10
C THR A 138 1.46 -2.58 21.35
N LEU A 139 1.16 -1.47 22.04
CA LEU A 139 0.71 -0.27 21.37
C LEU A 139 1.89 0.40 20.63
N SER A 140 1.67 0.73 19.37
CA SER A 140 2.56 1.47 18.49
C SER A 140 1.80 2.64 17.89
N SER A 141 2.52 3.71 17.63
CA SER A 141 2.01 4.87 16.90
C SER A 141 3.07 5.37 15.91
N THR A 142 3.85 4.42 15.38
CA THR A 142 4.89 4.72 14.39
C THR A 142 4.20 5.18 13.11
N THR A 143 4.67 6.28 12.52
CA THR A 143 4.13 6.81 11.27
C THR A 143 4.23 5.77 10.15
N GLY A 144 3.15 5.62 9.36
CA GLY A 144 3.05 4.71 8.23
C GLY A 144 1.73 3.96 8.19
N TYR A 145 1.70 2.90 7.38
CA TYR A 145 0.50 2.15 7.05
C TYR A 145 0.53 0.73 7.63
N TYR A 146 -0.63 0.24 8.06
CA TYR A 146 -0.83 -1.10 8.60
C TYR A 146 -2.13 -1.68 8.06
N ILE A 147 -2.21 -3.00 7.96
CA ILE A 147 -3.47 -3.70 7.71
C ILE A 147 -4.18 -3.89 9.04
N ASP A 148 -5.43 -3.44 9.14
CA ASP A 148 -6.24 -3.75 10.31
C ASP A 148 -6.72 -5.20 10.23
N SER A 149 -6.25 -6.04 11.14
CA SER A 149 -6.59 -7.46 11.14
C SER A 149 -7.93 -7.75 11.81
N GLY A 150 -8.63 -6.72 12.30
CA GLY A 150 -10.03 -6.82 12.68
C GLY A 150 -10.95 -7.00 11.46
N THR A 151 -10.50 -6.57 10.29
CA THR A 151 -11.28 -6.52 9.04
C THR A 151 -10.35 -6.53 7.83
N ASP A 152 -10.50 -7.48 6.90
CA ASP A 152 -9.57 -7.65 5.76
C ASP A 152 -9.53 -6.48 4.74
N THR A 153 -10.38 -5.47 4.92
CA THR A 153 -10.52 -4.30 4.05
C THR A 153 -10.02 -2.99 4.66
N HIS A 154 -9.69 -2.93 5.95
CA HIS A 154 -9.33 -1.65 6.55
C HIS A 154 -7.82 -1.39 6.56
N LEU A 155 -7.46 -0.16 6.16
CA LEU A 155 -6.10 0.34 6.22
C LEU A 155 -5.97 1.29 7.41
N ILE A 156 -5.03 1.00 8.31
CA ILE A 156 -4.69 1.89 9.41
C ILE A 156 -3.59 2.84 8.94
N THR A 157 -3.87 4.14 9.03
CA THR A 157 -2.91 5.21 8.73
C THR A 157 -2.49 5.88 10.02
N CYS A 158 -1.19 5.84 10.33
CA CYS A 158 -0.63 6.51 11.49
C CYS A 158 0.21 7.72 11.08
N ASN A 159 -0.03 8.85 11.74
CA ASN A 159 0.73 10.08 11.57
C ASN A 159 0.93 10.79 12.92
N ASN A 160 2.18 11.16 13.21
CA ASN A 160 2.55 11.96 14.39
C ASN A 160 2.01 11.42 15.73
N GLY A 161 2.02 10.11 15.92
CA GLY A 161 1.63 9.48 17.18
C GLY A 161 0.13 9.21 17.36
N SER A 162 -0.70 9.53 16.35
CA SER A 162 -2.11 9.16 16.28
C SER A 162 -2.38 8.36 15.00
N CYS A 163 -3.36 7.47 15.05
CA CYS A 163 -3.78 6.67 13.91
C CYS A 163 -5.27 6.86 13.62
N THR A 164 -5.66 6.57 12.39
CA THR A 164 -7.04 6.44 11.92
C THR A 164 -7.15 5.14 11.15
N THR A 165 -8.36 4.58 11.07
CA THR A 165 -8.67 3.42 10.23
C THR A 165 -9.91 3.74 9.41
N GLU A 166 -9.97 3.25 8.19
CA GLU A 166 -11.13 3.39 7.32
C GLU A 166 -11.28 2.14 6.44
N ASP A 167 -12.51 1.84 6.06
CA ASP A 167 -12.80 0.86 5.02
C ASP A 167 -12.10 1.31 3.74
N HIS A 168 -11.10 0.53 3.34
CA HIS A 168 -10.31 0.87 2.18
C HIS A 168 -11.03 0.36 0.93
N SER A 169 -11.45 1.30 0.09
CA SER A 169 -12.09 0.98 -1.18
C SER A 169 -11.50 1.85 -2.27
N SER A 170 -10.95 1.20 -3.28
CA SER A 170 -10.38 1.83 -4.47
C SER A 170 -10.72 0.99 -5.68
N ASN A 171 -10.80 1.63 -6.85
CA ASN A 171 -11.15 0.96 -8.11
C ASN A 171 -9.97 0.24 -8.76
N GLY A 172 -8.84 0.15 -8.07
CA GLY A 172 -7.63 -0.43 -8.63
C GLY A 172 -6.62 -0.83 -7.56
N PRO A 173 -5.52 -1.43 -8.01
CA PRO A 173 -4.45 -1.88 -7.14
C PRO A 173 -3.71 -0.70 -6.51
N GLU A 174 -3.35 -0.84 -5.23
CA GLU A 174 -2.61 0.17 -4.48
C GLU A 174 -1.48 -0.44 -3.67
N PHE A 175 -0.41 0.33 -3.51
CA PHE A 175 0.80 -0.11 -2.83
C PHE A 175 1.23 0.93 -1.80
N PHE A 176 1.48 0.47 -0.57
CA PHE A 176 1.91 1.30 0.55
C PHE A 176 3.14 0.69 1.22
N ILE A 177 3.98 1.51 1.83
CA ILE A 177 5.07 1.01 2.69
C ILE A 177 4.49 0.46 4.00
N ASN A 178 4.77 -0.81 4.27
CA ASN A 178 4.32 -1.50 5.48
C ASN A 178 5.08 -1.02 6.72
N ALA A 179 4.37 -0.49 7.72
CA ALA A 179 4.90 -0.14 9.03
C ALA A 179 4.66 -1.21 10.09
N GLY A 180 3.93 -2.27 9.75
CA GLY A 180 3.54 -3.40 10.60
C GLY A 180 4.67 -4.35 10.98
N LEU A 181 4.30 -5.42 11.69
CA LEU A 181 5.24 -6.39 12.23
C LEU A 181 5.98 -7.19 11.15
N GLU A 182 5.34 -7.44 10.00
CA GLU A 182 5.93 -8.18 8.88
C GLU A 182 6.86 -7.34 8.01
N LYS A 183 7.05 -6.04 8.27
CA LYS A 183 7.82 -5.15 7.37
C LYS A 183 9.25 -5.60 7.06
N ALA A 184 9.85 -6.39 7.96
CA ALA A 184 11.21 -6.91 7.79
C ALA A 184 11.28 -8.10 6.81
N THR A 185 10.16 -8.64 6.36
CA THR A 185 10.09 -9.72 5.36
C THR A 185 9.17 -9.36 4.21
N LYS A 186 8.12 -8.58 4.48
CA LYS A 186 7.12 -8.11 3.53
C LYS A 186 6.92 -6.60 3.70
N PRO A 187 7.81 -5.79 3.11
CA PRO A 187 7.87 -4.34 3.32
C PRO A 187 6.74 -3.55 2.63
N ILE A 188 5.90 -4.21 1.83
CA ILE A 188 4.83 -3.56 1.05
C ILE A 188 3.47 -4.10 1.50
N ILE A 189 2.49 -3.22 1.63
CA ILE A 189 1.07 -3.55 1.68
C ILE A 189 0.52 -3.38 0.26
N TYR A 190 -0.14 -4.41 -0.24
CA TYR A 190 -0.79 -4.47 -1.54
C TYR A 190 -2.31 -4.61 -1.35
N PHE A 191 -3.06 -3.69 -1.93
CA PHE A 191 -4.51 -3.79 -2.09
C PHE A 191 -4.82 -4.19 -3.53
N ASP A 192 -5.58 -5.27 -3.75
CA ASP A 192 -5.94 -5.75 -5.10
C ASP A 192 -7.30 -5.23 -5.60
N GLY A 193 -7.83 -4.19 -4.97
CA GLY A 193 -9.20 -3.70 -5.19
C GLY A 193 -10.24 -4.38 -4.30
N THR A 194 -9.89 -5.48 -3.61
CA THR A 194 -10.81 -6.20 -2.73
C THR A 194 -10.24 -6.48 -1.34
N THR A 195 -8.98 -6.87 -1.24
CA THR A 195 -8.35 -7.30 0.01
C THR A 195 -6.97 -6.69 0.19
N LEU A 196 -6.60 -6.43 1.44
CA LEU A 196 -5.26 -5.98 1.81
C LEU A 196 -4.38 -7.18 2.19
N LYS A 197 -3.17 -7.23 1.63
CA LYS A 197 -2.15 -8.23 1.99
C LYS A 197 -0.75 -7.62 2.02
N THR A 198 0.16 -8.27 2.73
CA THR A 198 1.58 -7.89 2.71
C THR A 198 2.33 -8.72 1.67
N ILE A 199 3.24 -8.11 0.93
CA ILE A 199 4.08 -8.77 -0.09
C ILE A 199 5.56 -8.44 0.09
N SER A 200 6.41 -9.34 -0.40
CA SER A 200 7.85 -9.09 -0.53
C SER A 200 8.10 -7.99 -1.57
N GLY A 201 9.16 -7.23 -1.41
CA GLY A 201 9.60 -6.26 -2.40
C GLY A 201 10.20 -6.93 -3.65
N ASP A 202 9.94 -6.35 -4.82
CA ASP A 202 10.62 -6.67 -6.07
C ASP A 202 11.72 -5.63 -6.35
N THR A 203 12.91 -6.11 -6.72
CA THR A 203 14.08 -5.26 -7.02
C THR A 203 14.26 -4.96 -8.51
N THR A 204 13.38 -5.50 -9.36
CA THR A 204 13.49 -5.36 -10.82
C THR A 204 12.78 -4.12 -11.37
N GLY A 205 11.89 -3.51 -10.58
CA GLY A 205 11.14 -2.32 -10.96
C GLY A 205 10.74 -1.48 -9.75
N VAL A 206 9.72 -0.64 -9.94
CA VAL A 206 9.13 0.19 -8.89
C VAL A 206 7.61 -0.03 -8.80
N TYR A 207 7.02 0.36 -7.67
CA TYR A 207 5.58 0.46 -7.49
C TYR A 207 5.19 1.93 -7.36
N PHE A 208 3.97 2.32 -7.75
CA PHE A 208 3.44 3.62 -7.33
C PHE A 208 3.30 3.65 -5.80
N ASP A 209 3.69 4.75 -5.15
CA ASP A 209 3.40 4.93 -3.73
C ASP A 209 2.02 5.59 -3.59
N SER A 210 0.99 4.79 -3.33
CA SER A 210 -0.39 5.24 -3.20
C SER A 210 -0.59 6.27 -2.09
N ALA A 211 0.33 6.33 -1.12
CA ALA A 211 0.35 7.39 -0.10
C ALA A 211 0.58 8.80 -0.67
N THR A 212 1.04 8.89 -1.92
CA THR A 212 1.55 10.13 -2.53
C THR A 212 0.84 10.52 -3.81
N VAL A 213 -0.32 9.91 -4.05
CA VAL A 213 -1.21 10.22 -5.18
C VAL A 213 -1.62 11.69 -5.15
N SER A 214 -1.65 12.30 -6.34
CA SER A 214 -2.10 13.67 -6.55
C SER A 214 -3.59 13.79 -6.23
N THR A 215 -4.06 15.01 -5.99
CA THR A 215 -5.50 15.27 -5.80
C THR A 215 -6.35 14.95 -7.03
N SER A 216 -5.74 14.90 -8.22
CA SER A 216 -6.40 14.49 -9.47
C SER A 216 -6.43 12.97 -9.67
N GLY A 217 -5.64 12.20 -8.92
CA GLY A 217 -5.59 10.73 -9.03
C GLY A 217 -4.80 10.20 -10.22
N ASP A 218 -4.13 11.07 -10.97
CA ASP A 218 -3.47 10.77 -12.26
C ASP A 218 -1.94 10.69 -12.17
N SER A 219 -1.38 11.02 -11.02
CA SER A 219 0.07 11.10 -10.82
C SER A 219 0.42 10.85 -9.35
N TYR A 220 1.66 10.41 -9.13
CA TYR A 220 2.22 10.08 -7.82
C TYR A 220 3.49 10.89 -7.63
N SER A 221 3.65 11.56 -6.50
CA SER A 221 4.90 12.30 -6.25
C SER A 221 6.08 11.37 -5.96
N ASN A 222 5.82 10.17 -5.45
CA ASN A 222 6.83 9.16 -5.15
C ASN A 222 6.52 7.80 -5.80
N VAL A 223 7.56 6.98 -5.90
CA VAL A 223 7.47 5.53 -6.16
C VAL A 223 8.11 4.76 -5.01
N ILE A 224 7.72 3.51 -4.83
CA ILE A 224 8.34 2.58 -3.90
C ILE A 224 9.46 1.84 -4.64
N LEU A 225 10.69 2.05 -4.18
CA LEU A 225 11.89 1.34 -4.66
C LEU A 225 12.38 0.37 -3.60
N CYS A 226 12.67 -0.87 -4.00
CA CYS A 226 13.21 -1.90 -3.11
C CYS A 226 14.71 -2.12 -3.35
N GLN A 227 15.52 -1.97 -2.31
CA GLN A 227 16.94 -2.33 -2.33
C GLN A 227 17.14 -3.84 -2.28
N ASN A 228 16.21 -4.53 -1.61
CA ASN A 228 16.07 -5.98 -1.56
C ASN A 228 14.61 -6.31 -1.20
N SER A 229 14.26 -7.59 -1.18
CA SER A 229 12.88 -8.05 -0.91
C SER A 229 12.31 -7.68 0.46
N SER A 230 13.15 -7.26 1.40
CA SER A 230 12.78 -6.88 2.78
C SER A 230 12.93 -5.38 3.07
N LYS A 231 13.45 -4.59 2.13
CA LYS A 231 13.80 -3.19 2.37
C LYS A 231 13.41 -2.34 1.18
N CYS A 232 12.24 -1.70 1.31
CA CYS A 232 11.72 -0.75 0.35
C CYS A 232 11.57 0.64 0.96
N THR A 233 11.65 1.65 0.11
CA THR A 233 11.56 3.06 0.49
C THR A 233 10.73 3.81 -0.53
N SER A 234 9.89 4.72 -0.06
CA SER A 234 9.24 5.73 -0.89
C SER A 234 10.27 6.80 -1.29
N THR A 235 10.40 7.08 -2.58
CA THR A 235 11.38 8.02 -3.13
C THR A 235 10.82 8.82 -4.29
N THR A 236 11.27 10.06 -4.43
CA THR A 236 11.02 10.92 -5.59
C THR A 236 12.03 10.61 -6.70
N PHE A 237 11.62 10.79 -7.96
CA PHE A 237 12.52 10.80 -9.12
C PHE A 237 12.20 12.00 -10.02
N ASP A 238 13.22 12.77 -10.39
CA ASP A 238 13.05 13.94 -11.27
C ASP A 238 12.85 13.56 -12.74
N SER A 239 13.29 12.37 -13.14
CA SER A 239 13.10 11.83 -14.49
C SER A 239 13.42 10.33 -14.52
N GLY A 240 12.71 9.55 -15.34
CA GLY A 240 13.10 8.19 -15.68
C GLY A 240 11.94 7.34 -16.17
N ILE A 241 12.26 6.23 -16.83
CA ILE A 241 11.30 5.17 -17.17
C ILE A 241 11.71 3.92 -16.40
N PHE A 242 10.74 3.27 -15.79
CA PHE A 242 10.94 2.13 -14.90
C PHE A 242 10.01 0.99 -15.28
N LEU A 243 10.45 -0.25 -15.06
CA LEU A 243 9.52 -1.37 -15.03
C LEU A 243 8.55 -1.22 -13.87
N SER A 244 7.28 -1.53 -14.12
CA SER A 244 6.26 -1.62 -13.09
C SER A 244 6.34 -2.98 -12.41
N SER A 245 6.83 -3.00 -11.17
CA SER A 245 6.81 -4.21 -10.35
C SER A 245 5.39 -4.66 -10.01
N ALA A 246 4.42 -3.74 -10.06
CA ALA A 246 3.00 -4.05 -9.89
C ALA A 246 2.49 -4.97 -11.02
N HIS A 247 2.83 -4.66 -12.28
CA HIS A 247 2.50 -5.50 -13.44
C HIS A 247 3.18 -6.87 -13.39
N ILE A 248 4.45 -6.92 -12.98
CA ILE A 248 5.16 -8.19 -12.81
C ILE A 248 4.50 -9.07 -11.73
N THR A 249 4.02 -8.44 -10.65
CA THR A 249 3.40 -9.15 -9.52
C THR A 249 1.97 -9.60 -9.80
N ASP A 250 1.19 -8.76 -10.50
CA ASP A 250 -0.23 -8.98 -10.78
C ASP A 250 -0.66 -8.23 -12.05
N SER A 251 -0.30 -8.78 -13.20
CA SER A 251 -0.66 -8.23 -14.52
C SER A 251 -2.16 -8.27 -14.82
N THR A 252 -2.96 -8.99 -14.01
CA THR A 252 -4.42 -9.04 -14.17
C THR A 252 -5.07 -7.76 -13.67
N ASN A 253 -4.56 -7.22 -12.57
CA ASN A 253 -5.09 -5.99 -11.96
C ASN A 253 -4.26 -4.74 -12.29
N ASN A 254 -3.04 -4.90 -12.81
CA ASN A 254 -2.12 -3.81 -13.13
C ASN A 254 -1.76 -3.86 -14.62
N GLU A 255 -2.42 -3.04 -15.45
CA GLU A 255 -2.14 -3.00 -16.89
C GLU A 255 -0.85 -2.23 -17.22
N ALA A 256 -0.44 -1.30 -16.34
CA ALA A 256 0.73 -0.46 -16.50
C ALA A 256 2.05 -1.25 -16.47
N SER A 257 2.60 -1.61 -17.63
CA SER A 257 3.90 -2.29 -17.73
C SER A 257 5.10 -1.38 -17.43
N LEU A 258 4.94 -0.07 -17.62
CA LEU A 258 5.99 0.94 -17.38
C LEU A 258 5.48 2.13 -16.58
N ILE A 259 6.39 2.72 -15.81
CA ILE A 259 6.18 3.94 -15.03
C ILE A 259 7.13 5.01 -15.55
N GLU A 260 6.59 6.17 -15.92
CA GLU A 260 7.35 7.35 -16.29
C GLU A 260 7.33 8.36 -15.13
N CYS A 261 8.50 8.77 -14.67
CA CYS A 261 8.66 9.88 -13.72
C CYS A 261 9.24 11.11 -14.43
N SER A 262 8.82 12.26 -13.94
CA SER A 262 9.29 13.59 -14.33
C SER A 262 9.26 14.51 -13.10
N SER A 263 9.71 15.76 -13.25
CA SER A 263 9.65 16.74 -12.16
C SER A 263 8.24 17.05 -11.66
N SER A 264 7.19 16.71 -12.44
CA SER A 264 5.79 16.85 -12.02
C SER A 264 5.23 15.61 -11.31
N GLY A 265 6.01 14.54 -11.16
CA GLY A 265 5.60 13.27 -10.59
C GLY A 265 5.71 12.10 -11.57
N CYS A 266 5.20 10.97 -11.12
CA CYS A 266 5.23 9.68 -11.78
C CYS A 266 3.83 9.25 -12.20
N LYS A 267 3.72 8.65 -13.39
CA LYS A 267 2.46 8.15 -13.96
C LYS A 267 2.71 6.91 -14.81
N GLU A 268 1.65 6.25 -15.20
CA GLU A 268 1.72 5.18 -16.18
C GLU A 268 2.20 5.73 -17.53
N LEU A 269 3.10 4.99 -18.18
CA LEU A 269 3.50 5.32 -19.55
C LEU A 269 2.53 4.67 -20.53
N GLU A 270 1.66 5.49 -21.12
CA GLU A 270 0.72 5.03 -22.13
C GLU A 270 1.40 4.81 -23.49
N PHE A 271 1.20 3.63 -24.08
CA PHE A 271 1.64 3.34 -25.45
C PHE A 271 0.62 3.89 -26.45
N THR A 272 1.03 4.90 -27.23
CA THR A 272 0.17 5.45 -28.29
C THR A 272 0.34 4.67 -29.59
N ALA A 273 -0.75 4.54 -30.37
CA ALA A 273 -0.78 3.80 -31.63
C ALA A 273 0.12 4.34 -32.75
N ASP A 274 0.78 5.48 -32.53
CA ASP A 274 1.71 6.06 -33.51
C ASP A 274 3.13 5.46 -33.40
N ILE A 275 3.36 4.50 -32.51
CA ILE A 275 4.61 3.74 -32.45
C ILE A 275 4.54 2.58 -33.45
N SER A 276 4.59 2.89 -34.75
CA SER A 276 4.69 1.90 -35.82
C SER A 276 6.16 1.61 -36.13
N GLY A 277 6.76 0.70 -35.36
CA GLY A 277 8.05 0.09 -35.73
C GLY A 277 7.83 -1.25 -36.41
N ASP A 278 8.67 -1.60 -37.39
CA ASP A 278 8.56 -2.83 -38.20
C ASP A 278 8.62 -4.15 -37.39
N ASN A 279 8.99 -4.10 -36.10
CA ASN A 279 9.33 -5.27 -35.30
C ASN A 279 8.51 -5.45 -34.00
N ASP A 280 7.38 -4.77 -33.80
CA ASP A 280 6.52 -4.84 -32.59
C ASP A 280 7.25 -4.57 -31.26
N ASN A 281 8.52 -4.13 -31.31
CA ASN A 281 9.41 -4.00 -30.16
C ASN A 281 9.81 -2.54 -29.94
N ILE A 282 9.70 -2.11 -28.69
CA ILE A 282 10.08 -0.77 -28.24
C ILE A 282 11.12 -0.92 -27.13
N TYR A 283 12.13 -0.04 -27.14
CA TYR A 283 13.22 -0.09 -26.18
C TYR A 283 13.31 1.18 -25.34
N PHE A 284 13.59 0.99 -24.05
CA PHE A 284 13.82 2.06 -23.07
C PHE A 284 15.05 1.75 -22.21
N ILE A 285 15.56 2.76 -21.49
CA ILE A 285 16.58 2.56 -20.46
C ILE A 285 15.90 2.57 -19.10
N ASP A 286 16.06 1.49 -18.35
CA ASP A 286 15.57 1.40 -16.97
C ASP A 286 16.27 2.40 -16.06
N GLY A 287 15.51 3.24 -15.38
CA GLY A 287 16.02 4.28 -14.49
C GLY A 287 16.71 3.74 -13.24
N ILE A 288 16.48 2.48 -12.84
CA ILE A 288 17.14 1.86 -11.68
C ILE A 288 18.48 1.23 -12.07
N THR A 289 18.43 0.27 -12.99
CA THR A 289 19.57 -0.60 -13.32
C THR A 289 20.40 -0.07 -14.47
N SER A 290 19.90 0.94 -15.19
CA SER A 290 20.43 1.40 -16.47
C SER A 290 20.46 0.30 -17.53
N LYS A 291 19.72 -0.80 -17.39
CA LYS A 291 19.63 -1.84 -18.40
C LYS A 291 18.59 -1.49 -19.47
N LEU A 292 18.65 -2.17 -20.60
CA LEU A 292 17.66 -2.04 -21.66
C LEU A 292 16.37 -2.73 -21.23
N ILE A 293 15.25 -2.02 -21.33
CA ILE A 293 13.90 -2.58 -21.25
C ILE A 293 13.44 -2.84 -22.68
N GLN A 294 12.89 -4.03 -22.94
CA GLN A 294 12.19 -4.36 -24.16
C GLN A 294 10.70 -4.49 -23.87
N CYS A 295 9.88 -3.78 -24.64
CA CYS A 295 8.43 -3.91 -24.63
C CYS A 295 7.96 -4.50 -25.95
N THR A 296 7.17 -5.56 -25.90
CA THR A 296 6.52 -6.15 -27.06
C THR A 296 5.07 -5.67 -27.09
N LEU A 297 4.64 -5.09 -28.21
CA LEU A 297 3.25 -4.68 -28.40
C LEU A 297 2.42 -5.88 -28.86
N ASP A 298 1.35 -6.19 -28.14
CA ASP A 298 0.35 -7.13 -28.66
C ASP A 298 -0.60 -6.33 -29.56
N SER A 299 -0.34 -6.38 -30.87
CA SER A 299 -1.21 -5.78 -31.89
C SER A 299 -2.43 -6.69 -32.09
N GLY A 300 -3.25 -6.80 -31.02
CA GLY A 300 -4.42 -7.65 -30.85
C GLY A 300 -5.00 -8.18 -32.15
N SER A 301 -4.40 -9.25 -32.66
CA SER A 301 -4.81 -9.85 -33.93
C SER A 301 -6.02 -10.72 -33.62
N GLY A 302 -7.17 -10.05 -33.52
CA GLY A 302 -8.47 -10.69 -33.37
C GLY A 302 -8.63 -11.74 -34.45
N GLY A 303 -8.39 -12.99 -34.08
CA GLY A 303 -8.43 -14.14 -34.97
C GLY A 303 -9.82 -14.31 -35.54
N SER A 304 -10.05 -13.78 -36.73
CA SER A 304 -11.03 -14.35 -37.66
C SER A 304 -10.24 -15.17 -38.67
N GLY A 305 -10.30 -16.49 -38.48
CA GLY A 305 -9.69 -17.46 -39.36
C GLY A 305 -10.08 -17.23 -40.82
N GLY A 306 -9.08 -17.22 -41.69
CA GLY A 306 -9.27 -17.11 -43.14
C GLY A 306 -7.93 -16.81 -43.79
N GLY A 307 -7.27 -17.86 -44.29
CA GLY A 307 -5.91 -17.78 -44.79
C GLY A 307 -5.69 -16.75 -45.90
N GLY A 308 -4.48 -16.17 -45.89
CA GLY A 308 -3.90 -15.49 -47.05
C GLY A 308 -3.70 -13.99 -46.88
N ARG A 309 -2.43 -13.60 -46.82
CA ARG A 309 -1.86 -12.23 -46.86
C ARG A 309 -1.83 -11.49 -45.52
N LYS A 310 -0.62 -11.38 -44.95
CA LYS A 310 -0.22 -10.32 -44.03
C LYS A 310 -0.51 -8.97 -44.73
N ARG A 311 -1.64 -8.35 -44.44
CA ARG A 311 -1.87 -6.94 -44.79
C ARG A 311 -1.30 -6.12 -43.64
N SER A 312 -0.38 -5.22 -43.95
CA SER A 312 -0.06 -4.08 -43.07
C SER A 312 -1.39 -3.41 -42.70
N LEU A 313 -1.71 -3.40 -41.41
CA LEU A 313 -2.94 -2.82 -40.89
C LEU A 313 -2.72 -1.31 -40.78
N THR A 314 -3.04 -0.58 -41.85
CA THR A 314 -3.17 0.87 -41.79
C THR A 314 -4.35 1.22 -40.89
N PHE A 315 -4.08 1.58 -39.63
CA PHE A 315 -5.11 2.07 -38.70
C PHE A 315 -5.55 3.47 -39.12
N ILE A 316 -6.66 3.55 -39.85
CA ILE A 316 -7.31 4.83 -40.13
C ILE A 316 -7.89 5.35 -38.81
N LYS A 317 -7.21 6.34 -38.21
CA LYS A 317 -7.71 7.15 -37.09
C LYS A 317 -9.00 7.87 -37.52
N ASN A 318 -10.15 7.20 -37.35
CA ASN A 318 -11.41 7.91 -37.29
C ASN A 318 -11.44 8.69 -35.98
N LYS A 319 -11.61 10.01 -36.06
CA LYS A 319 -11.64 11.00 -34.95
C LYS A 319 -12.72 10.72 -33.87
N HIS A 320 -13.48 9.64 -34.02
CA HIS A 320 -14.52 9.16 -33.10
C HIS A 320 -14.46 7.64 -32.82
N SER A 321 -13.38 6.95 -33.21
CA SER A 321 -13.22 5.52 -32.89
C SER A 321 -12.79 5.36 -31.44
N ARG A 322 -13.46 4.44 -30.72
CA ARG A 322 -13.12 4.03 -29.35
C ARG A 322 -11.61 3.86 -29.24
N ALA A 323 -10.99 4.46 -28.23
CA ALA A 323 -9.58 4.30 -27.94
C ALA A 323 -9.25 2.81 -27.87
N THR A 324 -8.56 2.29 -28.87
CA THR A 324 -8.01 0.94 -28.84
C THR A 324 -6.79 1.01 -27.94
N THR A 325 -6.92 0.56 -26.69
CA THR A 325 -5.78 0.45 -25.78
C THR A 325 -4.84 -0.62 -26.35
N ILE A 326 -3.59 -0.25 -26.59
CA ILE A 326 -2.55 -1.21 -26.99
C ILE A 326 -1.94 -1.73 -25.70
N SER A 327 -2.03 -3.04 -25.47
CA SER A 327 -1.30 -3.68 -24.38
C SER A 327 0.13 -3.93 -24.79
N ALA A 328 1.06 -3.63 -23.90
CA ALA A 328 2.48 -3.92 -24.09
C ALA A 328 2.97 -4.78 -22.92
N GLU A 329 3.79 -5.79 -23.22
CA GLU A 329 4.48 -6.59 -22.21
C GLU A 329 5.95 -6.18 -22.17
N CYS A 330 6.41 -5.68 -21.03
CA CYS A 330 7.75 -5.13 -20.87
C CYS A 330 8.61 -5.96 -19.91
N SER A 331 9.88 -6.15 -20.24
CA SER A 331 10.85 -6.85 -19.40
C SER A 331 12.27 -6.34 -19.59
N ILE A 332 13.16 -6.64 -18.64
CA ILE A 332 14.60 -6.37 -18.82
C ILE A 332 15.13 -7.25 -19.96
N TYR A 333 15.74 -6.63 -20.96
CA TYR A 333 16.40 -7.32 -22.05
C TYR A 333 17.65 -8.04 -21.56
N ASP A 334 17.61 -9.36 -21.58
CA ASP A 334 18.64 -10.25 -21.03
C ASP A 334 19.63 -10.78 -22.07
N LYS A 335 19.46 -10.42 -23.35
CA LYS A 335 20.36 -10.83 -24.44
C LYS A 335 21.55 -9.87 -24.58
N GLU A 336 22.59 -10.34 -25.28
CA GLU A 336 23.78 -9.53 -25.59
C GLU A 336 23.38 -8.27 -26.37
N SER A 337 23.58 -7.11 -25.74
CA SER A 337 23.30 -5.77 -26.28
C SER A 337 24.57 -4.96 -26.57
N SER A 338 25.75 -5.51 -26.23
CA SER A 338 27.03 -4.85 -26.49
C SER A 338 27.26 -4.63 -27.98
N GLY A 339 27.64 -3.40 -28.34
CA GLY A 339 27.89 -3.01 -29.74
C GLY A 339 26.64 -2.91 -30.60
N LYS A 340 25.44 -3.03 -30.02
CA LYS A 340 24.16 -2.79 -30.68
C LYS A 340 23.64 -1.38 -30.35
N TYR A 341 22.73 -0.93 -31.20
CA TYR A 341 22.09 0.38 -31.12
C TYR A 341 20.58 0.19 -31.20
N TYR A 342 19.83 0.90 -30.37
CA TYR A 342 18.37 0.85 -30.33
C TYR A 342 17.83 2.28 -30.34
N LEU A 343 16.68 2.51 -30.95
CA LEU A 343 16.04 3.83 -30.87
C LEU A 343 15.52 4.08 -29.45
N ASP A 344 15.78 5.27 -28.91
CA ASP A 344 15.26 5.66 -27.59
C ASP A 344 13.86 6.26 -27.74
N TYR A 345 12.84 5.50 -27.34
CA TYR A 345 11.45 5.93 -27.45
C TYR A 345 11.00 6.84 -26.29
N ALA A 346 11.82 7.02 -25.25
CA ALA A 346 11.56 7.96 -24.16
C ALA A 346 11.68 9.42 -24.61
N SER A 347 12.48 9.68 -25.66
CA SER A 347 12.87 11.02 -26.09
C SER A 347 12.25 11.38 -27.44
N ALA A 348 10.93 11.21 -27.58
CA ALA A 348 10.24 11.51 -28.83
C ALA A 348 10.46 12.98 -29.25
N HIS A 349 10.80 13.20 -30.53
CA HIS A 349 11.03 14.53 -31.04
C HIS A 349 9.70 15.26 -31.26
N THR A 350 9.50 16.41 -30.61
CA THR A 350 8.31 17.27 -30.80
C THR A 350 8.41 18.19 -32.01
N SER A 351 9.47 18.10 -32.82
CA SER A 351 9.71 19.07 -33.89
C SER A 351 9.00 18.68 -35.17
N THR A 352 8.47 19.69 -35.86
CA THR A 352 7.97 19.61 -37.23
C THR A 352 9.03 19.19 -38.26
N SER A 353 10.32 19.17 -37.90
CA SER A 353 11.42 18.71 -38.79
C SER A 353 11.49 17.19 -38.98
N CYS A 354 10.68 16.44 -38.25
CA CYS A 354 10.49 15.00 -38.44
C CYS A 354 9.47 14.67 -39.54
N ASP A 355 8.88 15.68 -40.21
CA ASP A 355 8.21 15.50 -41.50
C ASP A 355 9.28 15.19 -42.57
N THR A 356 9.72 13.93 -42.62
CA THR A 356 10.60 13.42 -43.66
C THR A 356 9.87 13.15 -44.96
N ASP A 357 8.96 14.04 -45.38
CA ASP A 357 8.42 14.04 -46.75
C ASP A 357 9.55 14.19 -47.79
N SER A 358 10.74 14.63 -47.39
CA SER A 358 11.88 14.88 -48.28
C SER A 358 13.02 13.85 -48.23
N LEU A 359 13.06 12.94 -47.24
CA LEU A 359 14.21 12.03 -47.04
C LEU A 359 13.91 10.58 -47.41
N PHE A 360 12.63 10.19 -47.37
CA PHE A 360 12.16 8.91 -47.86
C PHE A 360 10.96 9.16 -48.76
N GLU A 361 11.19 9.28 -50.07
CA GLU A 361 10.12 9.35 -51.08
C GLU A 361 9.36 8.02 -51.10
N ASN A 362 8.47 7.77 -50.14
CA ASN A 362 7.57 6.63 -50.18
C ASN A 362 6.15 6.99 -49.72
N SER A 363 5.22 6.37 -50.43
CA SER A 363 3.76 6.48 -50.45
C SER A 363 3.04 7.04 -49.21
N GLU A 364 2.30 8.12 -49.45
CA GLU A 364 1.02 8.50 -48.82
C GLU A 364 0.76 8.07 -47.35
N ASN A 365 1.00 9.02 -46.43
CA ASN A 365 0.42 9.13 -45.07
C ASN A 365 0.98 8.29 -43.91
N GLU A 366 2.12 7.60 -44.06
CA GLU A 366 2.76 6.94 -42.91
C GLU A 366 3.63 7.94 -42.13
N LYS A 367 3.17 8.31 -40.92
CA LYS A 367 3.98 9.11 -39.99
C LYS A 367 5.13 8.24 -39.47
N SER A 368 6.37 8.61 -39.78
CA SER A 368 7.55 7.97 -39.21
C SER A 368 7.79 8.44 -37.77
N PHE A 369 8.09 7.51 -36.87
CA PHE A 369 8.60 7.87 -35.55
C PHE A 369 10.04 8.38 -35.69
N CYS A 370 10.34 9.55 -35.12
CA CYS A 370 11.68 10.10 -35.08
C CYS A 370 12.15 10.21 -33.62
N SER A 371 13.11 9.36 -33.25
CA SER A 371 13.89 9.58 -32.04
C SER A 371 15.05 10.54 -32.33
N ASN A 372 15.35 11.42 -31.37
CA ASN A 372 16.57 12.22 -31.40
C ASN A 372 17.73 11.53 -30.66
N LYS A 373 17.52 10.31 -30.16
CA LYS A 373 18.51 9.59 -29.38
C LYS A 373 18.57 8.11 -29.76
N VAL A 374 19.76 7.55 -29.59
CA VAL A 374 20.02 6.12 -29.71
C VAL A 374 20.51 5.61 -28.36
N ILE A 375 19.97 4.48 -27.96
CA ILE A 375 20.44 3.70 -26.83
C ILE A 375 21.60 2.84 -27.30
N SER A 376 22.73 2.91 -26.59
CA SER A 376 23.85 1.98 -26.74
C SER A 376 24.19 1.37 -25.40
N CYS A 377 24.51 0.08 -25.38
CA CYS A 377 24.83 -0.66 -24.17
C CYS A 377 26.27 -1.16 -24.19
N ASN A 378 26.92 -1.17 -23.03
CA ASN A 378 28.25 -1.75 -22.86
C ASN A 378 28.19 -3.26 -22.59
N SER A 379 29.35 -3.90 -22.44
CA SER A 379 29.47 -5.33 -22.15
C SER A 379 28.90 -5.79 -20.80
N ASN A 380 28.51 -4.85 -19.92
CA ASN A 380 27.83 -5.15 -18.65
C ASN A 380 26.32 -4.90 -18.75
N SER A 381 25.79 -4.76 -19.98
CA SER A 381 24.39 -4.42 -20.29
C SER A 381 23.92 -3.10 -19.67
N LYS A 382 24.84 -2.19 -19.33
CA LYS A 382 24.49 -0.83 -18.93
C LYS A 382 24.39 0.04 -20.18
N CYS A 383 23.23 0.66 -20.33
CA CYS A 383 22.83 1.40 -21.49
C CYS A 383 22.82 2.91 -21.20
N THR A 384 23.16 3.68 -22.21
CA THR A 384 23.12 5.14 -22.20
C THR A 384 22.42 5.63 -23.44
N SER A 385 21.66 6.71 -23.30
CA SER A 385 20.98 7.37 -24.41
C SER A 385 21.84 8.52 -24.92
N ILE A 386 22.18 8.52 -26.20
CA ILE A 386 23.09 9.46 -26.84
C ILE A 386 22.33 10.22 -27.93
N LEU A 387 22.48 11.55 -27.97
CA LEU A 387 21.89 12.39 -29.02
C LEU A 387 22.44 11.99 -30.39
N ILE A 388 21.53 11.82 -31.34
CA ILE A 388 21.86 11.67 -32.76
C ILE A 388 22.29 13.06 -33.24
N SER A 389 23.58 13.21 -33.56
CA SER A 389 24.05 14.43 -34.21
C SER A 389 23.73 14.37 -35.72
N SER A 390 23.66 15.52 -36.38
CA SER A 390 23.37 15.63 -37.83
C SER A 390 24.30 14.81 -38.73
N ASP A 391 25.48 14.45 -38.22
CA ASP A 391 26.52 13.72 -38.96
C ASP A 391 26.48 12.21 -38.69
N SER A 392 25.50 11.73 -37.92
CA SER A 392 25.40 10.34 -37.51
C SER A 392 24.54 9.53 -38.48
N GLN A 393 25.17 8.67 -39.29
CA GLN A 393 24.47 7.63 -40.04
C GLN A 393 24.27 6.42 -39.14
N PHE A 394 23.11 6.34 -38.47
CA PHE A 394 22.74 5.13 -37.74
C PHE A 394 21.97 4.20 -38.68
N ILE A 395 22.52 3.00 -38.85
CA ILE A 395 21.83 1.86 -39.46
C ILE A 395 21.04 1.23 -38.31
N ASP A 396 19.71 1.19 -38.43
CA ASP A 396 18.86 0.39 -37.54
C ASP A 396 19.48 -1.02 -37.44
N GLY A 397 19.66 -1.51 -36.21
CA GLY A 397 20.42 -2.72 -35.89
C GLY A 397 19.83 -4.03 -36.43
N ASP A 398 18.86 -3.94 -37.34
CA ASP A 398 18.31 -5.03 -38.13
C ASP A 398 19.32 -5.54 -39.15
N SER A 399 20.32 -6.28 -38.66
CA SER A 399 21.05 -7.22 -39.51
C SER A 399 20.10 -8.38 -39.84
N SER A 400 19.68 -8.42 -41.11
CA SER A 400 18.98 -9.51 -41.82
C SER A 400 19.35 -10.93 -41.39
#